data_AF-A0A5S4TBK0-F1
#
_entry.id   AF-A0A5S4TBK0-F1
#
_cell.length_a   1.000
_cell.length_b   1.000
_cell.length_c   1.000
_cell.angle_alpha   90.00
_cell.angle_beta   90.00
_cell.angle_gamma   90.00
#
_symmetry.space_group_name_H-M   'P 1'
#
loop_
_entity.id
_entity.type
_entity.pdbx_description
1 polymer ?
#
loop_
_entity_poly.entity_id
_entity_poly.type
_entity_poly.pdbx_seq_one_letter_code
_entity_poly.pdbx_strand_id
1 'polypeptide(L)'
;MSSDVTTEIEGLKRELDQLKQALAQLQASPSHAPAKPAQAKPKLTTYKIDRVKILKIMEETVQDSQQSRQYLDALKTAWNEILDSISAQDRALLMGSEPVLANSENAILAFEAAFNAEQAMKRTDLNAMFGNIMSKAAGFSPNILAVPKADFHHIRSEFALQLKTQKDSDPTEETIEETLEIPEGFDFLVDKINAVED
;
A
#
# COMPACT_ATOMS: atom_id res chain seq x y z
N MET A 1 -0.45 5.67 50.90
CA MET A 1 -0.37 5.32 49.47
C MET A 1 -1.59 4.54 48.97
N SER A 2 -2.29 3.74 49.80
CA SER A 2 -3.54 3.07 49.37
C SER A 2 -4.80 3.94 49.45
N SER A 3 -4.79 5.03 50.22
CA SER A 3 -5.92 5.95 50.40
C SER A 3 -6.19 6.80 49.15
N ASP A 4 -5.16 7.25 48.45
CA ASP A 4 -5.29 8.09 47.25
C ASP A 4 -5.95 7.34 46.09
N VAL A 5 -5.55 6.09 45.85
CA VAL A 5 -6.12 5.24 44.79
C VAL A 5 -7.61 4.98 45.03
N THR A 6 -8.02 4.79 46.28
CA THR A 6 -9.43 4.56 46.61
C THR A 6 -10.28 5.81 46.36
N THR A 7 -9.73 6.98 46.66
CA THR A 7 -10.38 8.28 46.43
C THR A 7 -10.50 8.58 44.93
N GLU A 8 -9.49 8.20 44.15
CA GLU A 8 -9.46 8.38 42.69
C GLU A 8 -10.45 7.44 41.98
N ILE A 9 -10.59 6.19 42.46
CA ILE A 9 -11.61 5.24 41.99
C ILE A 9 -13.02 5.75 42.29
N GLU A 10 -13.24 6.35 43.47
CA GLU A 10 -14.53 6.96 43.82
C GLU A 10 -14.83 8.20 42.97
N GLY A 11 -13.82 9.00 42.64
CA GLY A 11 -13.90 10.12 41.71
C GLY A 11 -14.31 9.67 40.30
N LEU A 12 -13.60 8.68 39.75
CA LEU A 12 -13.88 8.13 38.42
C LEU A 12 -15.27 7.49 38.32
N LYS A 13 -15.75 6.84 39.39
CA LYS A 13 -17.13 6.32 39.44
C LYS A 13 -18.17 7.43 39.36
N ARG A 14 -17.96 8.54 40.07
CA ARG A 14 -18.86 9.71 40.02
C ARG A 14 -18.91 10.33 38.63
N GLU A 15 -17.76 10.45 37.97
CA GLU A 15 -17.69 10.95 36.59
C GLU A 15 -18.41 10.03 35.61
N LEU A 16 -18.26 8.71 35.75
CA LEU A 16 -18.98 7.73 34.95
C LEU A 16 -20.50 7.82 35.14
N ASP A 17 -20.97 7.98 36.37
CA ASP A 17 -22.40 8.17 36.65
C ASP A 17 -22.92 9.48 36.06
N GLN A 18 -22.16 10.58 36.15
CA GLN A 18 -22.51 11.86 35.52
C GLN A 18 -22.57 11.74 33.99
N LEU A 19 -21.60 11.06 33.37
CA LEU A 19 -21.57 10.87 31.92
C LEU A 19 -22.76 10.02 31.46
N LYS A 20 -23.08 8.96 32.21
CA LYS A 20 -24.22 8.08 31.93
C LYS A 20 -25.56 8.82 32.08
N GLN A 21 -25.66 9.70 33.06
CA GLN A 21 -26.84 10.53 33.28
C GLN A 21 -27.02 11.59 32.19
N ALA A 22 -25.92 12.21 31.74
CA ALA A 22 -25.92 13.14 30.60
C ALA A 22 -26.30 12.44 29.29
N LEU A 23 -25.81 11.20 29.08
CA LEU A 23 -26.16 10.40 27.91
C LEU A 23 -27.65 10.01 27.91
N ALA A 24 -28.20 9.63 29.08
CA ALA A 24 -29.62 9.32 29.23
C ALA A 24 -30.51 10.55 28.98
N GLN A 25 -30.09 11.75 29.42
CA GLN A 25 -30.80 13.00 29.14
C GLN A 25 -30.76 13.38 27.65
N LEU A 26 -29.65 13.08 26.96
CA LEU A 26 -29.53 13.30 25.52
C LEU A 26 -30.40 12.32 24.72
N GLN A 27 -30.53 11.06 25.17
CA GLN A 27 -31.40 10.06 24.56
C GLN A 27 -32.90 10.29 24.82
N ALA A 28 -33.25 11.02 25.89
CA ALA A 28 -34.64 11.31 26.25
C ALA A 28 -35.20 12.60 25.63
N SER A 29 -34.42 13.32 24.80
CA SER A 29 -34.90 14.53 24.10
C SER A 29 -35.60 14.14 22.78
N PRO A 30 -36.92 14.35 22.64
CA PRO A 30 -37.61 14.13 21.38
C PRO A 30 -37.24 15.27 20.42
N SER A 31 -36.33 14.98 19.49
CA SER A 31 -35.98 15.91 18.42
C SER A 31 -37.18 16.14 17.50
N HIS A 32 -37.92 17.23 17.74
CA HIS A 32 -38.67 17.90 16.68
C HIS A 32 -37.66 18.65 15.81
N ALA A 33 -37.13 17.98 14.80
CA ALA A 33 -36.43 18.60 13.68
C ALA A 33 -37.26 18.37 12.40
N PRO A 34 -37.46 19.40 11.56
CA PRO A 34 -38.18 19.24 10.30
C PRO A 34 -37.44 18.22 9.43
N ALA A 35 -38.21 17.35 8.75
CA ALA A 35 -37.72 16.32 7.87
C ALA A 35 -36.80 16.91 6.78
N LYS A 36 -35.48 16.83 7.01
CA LYS A 36 -34.48 16.96 5.95
C LYS A 36 -34.54 15.67 5.12
N PRO A 37 -34.56 15.77 3.78
CA PRO A 37 -34.62 14.59 2.92
C PRO A 37 -33.46 13.66 3.25
N ALA A 38 -33.76 12.37 3.32
CA ALA A 38 -32.81 11.30 3.61
C ALA A 38 -31.51 11.54 2.85
N GLN A 39 -30.47 11.99 3.56
CA GLN A 39 -29.13 12.01 3.00
C GLN A 39 -28.78 10.55 2.74
N ALA A 40 -28.71 10.21 1.46
CA ALA A 40 -28.17 8.95 1.01
C ALA A 40 -26.87 8.70 1.78
N LYS A 41 -26.77 7.54 2.44
CA LYS A 41 -25.53 7.06 3.05
C LYS A 41 -24.39 7.40 2.10
N PRO A 42 -23.32 8.11 2.54
CA PRO A 42 -22.21 8.39 1.64
C PRO A 42 -21.75 7.03 1.14
N LYS A 43 -21.94 6.78 -0.16
CA LYS A 43 -21.38 5.61 -0.83
C LYS A 43 -19.90 5.70 -0.51
N LEU A 44 -19.35 4.70 0.21
CA LEU A 44 -17.91 4.53 0.29
C LEU A 44 -17.42 4.62 -1.15
N THR A 45 -16.77 5.73 -1.49
CA THR A 45 -16.01 5.84 -2.72
C THR A 45 -14.83 4.92 -2.50
N THR A 46 -15.02 3.63 -2.80
CA THR A 46 -13.95 2.66 -2.95
C THR A 46 -12.90 3.34 -3.81
N TYR A 47 -11.74 3.58 -3.22
CA TYR A 47 -10.62 4.19 -3.89
C TYR A 47 -10.35 3.36 -5.15
N LYS A 48 -10.61 3.96 -6.32
CA LYS A 48 -10.41 3.29 -7.59
C LYS A 48 -8.93 3.44 -7.92
N ILE A 49 -8.19 2.38 -7.64
CA ILE A 49 -6.83 2.21 -8.13
C ILE A 49 -6.89 2.38 -9.66
N ASP A 50 -6.13 3.34 -10.19
CA ASP A 50 -6.02 3.58 -11.62
C ASP A 50 -5.16 2.47 -12.28
N ARG A 51 -5.76 1.29 -12.41
CA ARG A 51 -5.12 0.07 -12.98
C ARG A 51 -4.48 0.35 -14.34
N VAL A 52 -5.16 1.15 -15.18
CA VAL A 52 -4.67 1.56 -16.50
C VAL A 52 -3.35 2.33 -16.39
N LYS A 53 -3.22 3.22 -15.40
CA LYS A 53 -2.01 4.01 -15.20
C LYS A 53 -0.86 3.13 -14.71
N ILE A 54 -1.14 2.20 -13.80
CA ILE A 54 -0.15 1.23 -13.29
C ILE A 54 0.36 0.34 -14.42
N LEU A 55 -0.53 -0.20 -15.25
CA LEU A 55 -0.17 -1.02 -16.41
C LEU A 55 0.72 -0.25 -17.39
N LYS A 56 0.36 1.01 -17.69
CA LYS A 56 1.18 1.88 -18.55
C LYS A 56 2.57 2.12 -17.96
N ILE A 57 2.66 2.42 -16.67
CA ILE A 57 3.96 2.58 -15.99
C ILE A 57 4.74 1.27 -16.03
N MET A 58 4.09 0.12 -15.80
CA MET A 58 4.72 -1.18 -15.92
C MET A 58 5.32 -1.40 -17.30
N GLU A 59 4.58 -1.11 -18.37
CA GLU A 59 5.04 -1.19 -19.75
C GLU A 59 6.26 -0.28 -20.00
N GLU A 60 6.18 0.99 -19.60
CA GLU A 60 7.29 1.95 -19.70
C GLU A 60 8.53 1.47 -18.92
N THR A 61 8.33 0.93 -17.72
CA THR A 61 9.43 0.38 -16.91
C THR A 61 10.03 -0.89 -17.48
N VAL A 62 9.29 -1.66 -18.28
CA VAL A 62 9.82 -2.84 -18.99
C VAL A 62 10.59 -2.40 -20.23
N GLN A 63 10.10 -1.40 -20.96
CA GLN A 63 10.80 -0.80 -22.09
C GLN A 63 12.15 -0.21 -21.68
N ASP A 64 12.17 0.54 -20.57
CA ASP A 64 13.37 1.18 -20.02
C ASP A 64 13.84 0.49 -18.72
N SER A 65 13.95 -0.84 -18.74
CA SER A 65 14.22 -1.65 -17.54
C SER A 65 15.48 -1.24 -16.77
N GLN A 66 16.56 -0.87 -17.45
CA GLN A 66 17.79 -0.43 -16.79
C GLN A 66 17.57 0.86 -16.02
N GLN A 67 16.92 1.85 -16.64
CA GLN A 67 16.70 3.16 -16.03
C GLN A 67 15.67 3.07 -14.90
N SER A 68 14.60 2.30 -15.10
CA SER A 68 13.61 2.04 -14.04
C SER A 68 14.24 1.42 -12.79
N ARG A 69 15.15 0.46 -12.96
CA ARG A 69 15.89 -0.14 -11.84
C ARG A 69 16.74 0.88 -11.10
N GLN A 70 17.40 1.80 -11.81
CA GLN A 70 18.17 2.88 -11.18
C GLN A 70 17.27 3.83 -10.37
N TYR A 71 16.12 4.23 -10.92
CA TYR A 71 15.16 5.07 -10.18
C TYR A 71 14.61 4.36 -8.95
N LEU A 72 14.33 3.07 -9.05
CA LEU A 72 13.86 2.26 -7.94
C LEU A 72 14.94 2.11 -6.86
N ASP A 73 16.21 1.91 -7.23
CA ASP A 73 17.32 1.79 -6.28
C ASP A 73 17.59 3.12 -5.57
N ALA A 74 17.54 4.23 -6.30
CA ALA A 74 17.61 5.57 -5.73
C ALA A 74 16.45 5.82 -4.76
N LEU A 75 15.23 5.43 -5.14
CA LEU A 75 14.05 5.53 -4.27
C LEU A 75 14.18 4.68 -3.02
N LYS A 76 14.70 3.45 -3.12
CA LYS A 76 14.95 2.57 -1.96
C LYS A 76 16.03 3.12 -1.04
N THR A 77 17.07 3.73 -1.59
CA THR A 77 18.14 4.37 -0.82
C THR A 77 17.60 5.58 -0.06
N ALA A 78 16.85 6.44 -0.73
CA ALA A 78 16.20 7.61 -0.13
C ALA A 78 14.99 7.23 0.74
N TRP A 79 14.47 6.00 0.67
CA TRP A 79 13.24 5.59 1.35
C TRP A 79 13.33 5.78 2.87
N ASN A 80 14.43 5.37 3.49
CA ASN A 80 14.62 5.56 4.93
C ASN A 80 14.71 7.04 5.30
N GLU A 81 15.41 7.84 4.49
CA GLU A 81 15.47 9.30 4.69
C GLU A 81 14.09 9.94 4.55
N ILE A 82 13.28 9.47 3.60
CA ILE A 82 11.91 9.93 3.42
C ILE A 82 11.09 9.59 4.67
N LEU A 83 11.14 8.35 5.15
CA LEU A 83 10.43 7.92 6.35
C LEU A 83 10.85 8.70 7.61
N ASP A 84 12.10 9.13 7.70
CA ASP A 84 12.61 9.93 8.83
C ASP A 84 12.28 11.43 8.71
N SER A 85 12.12 11.93 7.48
CA SER A 85 11.81 13.33 7.21
C SER A 85 10.32 13.69 7.29
N ILE A 86 9.42 12.70 7.24
CA ILE A 86 7.97 12.89 7.32
C ILE A 86 7.45 12.84 8.76
N SER A 87 6.20 13.28 8.96
CA SER A 87 5.57 13.24 10.27
C SER A 87 5.38 11.80 10.78
N ALA A 88 5.35 11.60 12.09
CA ALA A 88 5.11 10.28 12.67
C ALA A 88 3.78 9.64 12.20
N GLN A 89 2.77 10.47 11.90
CA GLN A 89 1.49 10.01 11.37
C GLN A 89 1.62 9.50 9.93
N ASP A 90 2.34 10.24 9.09
CA ASP A 90 2.62 9.85 7.70
C ASP A 90 3.50 8.60 7.64
N ARG A 91 4.50 8.53 8.51
CA ARG A 91 5.34 7.35 8.67
C ARG A 91 4.51 6.13 9.04
N ALA A 92 3.61 6.24 10.01
CA ALA A 92 2.71 5.16 10.40
C ALA A 92 1.79 4.71 9.26
N LEU A 93 1.39 5.64 8.38
CA LEU A 93 0.59 5.32 7.20
C LEU A 93 1.39 4.52 6.16
N LEU A 94 2.68 4.86 6.00
CA LEU A 94 3.61 4.19 5.11
C LEU A 94 4.24 2.93 5.74
N MET A 95 4.00 2.65 7.02
CA MET A 95 4.42 1.39 7.63
C MET A 95 3.73 0.22 6.91
N GLY A 96 4.53 -0.76 6.50
CA GLY A 96 4.06 -1.87 5.66
C GLY A 96 3.87 -1.48 4.18
N SER A 97 4.48 -0.38 3.73
CA SER A 97 4.59 -0.04 2.31
C SER A 97 6.03 -0.16 1.81
N GLU A 98 6.17 -0.56 0.55
CA GLU A 98 7.47 -0.72 -0.10
C GLU A 98 7.45 -0.19 -1.54
N PRO A 99 8.54 0.47 -1.99
CA PRO A 99 8.67 0.86 -3.39
C PRO A 99 8.92 -0.36 -4.28
N VAL A 100 8.00 -0.60 -5.21
CA VAL A 100 8.04 -1.78 -6.11
C VAL A 100 8.43 -1.43 -7.55
N LEU A 101 8.06 -0.24 -8.03
CA LEU A 101 8.39 0.25 -9.37
C LEU A 101 8.63 1.75 -9.34
N ALA A 102 9.51 2.23 -10.21
CA ALA A 102 9.73 3.66 -10.41
C ALA A 102 10.13 3.93 -11.86
N ASN A 103 9.66 5.04 -12.42
CA ASN A 103 10.16 5.66 -13.63
C ASN A 103 10.48 7.14 -13.37
N SER A 104 10.82 7.91 -14.41
CA SER A 104 11.17 9.32 -14.25
C SER A 104 10.03 10.19 -13.71
N GLU A 105 8.79 9.78 -13.93
CA GLU A 105 7.59 10.59 -13.64
C GLU A 105 6.74 10.04 -12.49
N ASN A 106 6.84 8.74 -12.19
CA ASN A 106 5.94 8.02 -11.29
C ASN A 106 6.70 6.98 -10.47
N ALA A 107 6.25 6.76 -9.23
CA ALA A 107 6.72 5.71 -8.35
C ALA A 107 5.51 4.94 -7.78
N ILE A 108 5.58 3.62 -7.80
CA ILE A 108 4.53 2.75 -7.28
C ILE A 108 4.98 2.19 -5.94
N LEU A 109 4.15 2.43 -4.93
CA LEU A 109 4.31 1.89 -3.59
C LEU A 109 3.27 0.80 -3.35
N ALA A 110 3.72 -0.40 -3.00
CA ALA A 110 2.86 -1.51 -2.62
C ALA A 110 2.62 -1.49 -1.11
N PHE A 111 1.37 -1.51 -0.67
CA PHE A 111 0.98 -1.52 0.74
C PHE A 111 0.42 -2.88 1.14
N GLU A 112 0.80 -3.38 2.31
CA GLU A 112 0.19 -4.58 2.89
C GLU A 112 -1.31 -4.39 3.16
N ALA A 113 -1.69 -3.23 3.71
CA ALA A 113 -3.07 -2.89 3.99
C ALA A 113 -3.66 -1.98 2.91
N ALA A 114 -4.73 -2.43 2.25
CA ALA A 114 -5.39 -1.66 1.19
C ALA A 114 -5.90 -0.29 1.69
N PHE A 115 -6.42 -0.23 2.91
CA PHE A 115 -6.86 1.02 3.53
C PHE A 115 -5.73 2.05 3.64
N ASN A 116 -4.50 1.62 3.96
CA ASN A 116 -3.36 2.51 4.04
C ASN A 116 -3.00 3.07 2.66
N ALA A 117 -3.09 2.27 1.59
CA ALA A 117 -2.90 2.76 0.24
C ALA A 117 -3.92 3.86 -0.12
N GLU A 118 -5.21 3.64 0.19
CA GLU A 118 -6.24 4.66 -0.08
C GLU A 118 -5.98 5.96 0.68
N GLN A 119 -5.57 5.84 1.94
CA GLN A 119 -5.31 6.98 2.80
C GLN A 119 -4.04 7.73 2.39
N ALA A 120 -3.00 7.02 1.92
CA ALA A 120 -1.79 7.64 1.38
C ALA A 120 -2.09 8.48 0.14
N MET A 121 -2.96 7.99 -0.75
CA MET A 121 -3.32 8.69 -1.99
C MET A 121 -4.21 9.91 -1.78
N LYS A 122 -4.92 9.99 -0.65
CA LYS A 122 -5.69 11.18 -0.27
C LYS A 122 -4.80 12.30 0.29
N ARG A 123 -3.57 12.01 0.70
CA ARG A 123 -2.61 13.00 1.20
C ARG A 123 -1.80 13.60 0.06
N THR A 124 -2.23 14.76 -0.43
CA THR A 124 -1.47 15.54 -1.41
C THR A 124 -0.11 16.00 -0.87
N ASP A 125 -0.02 16.25 0.44
CA ASP A 125 1.20 16.71 1.09
C ASP A 125 2.31 15.65 1.03
N LEU A 126 1.95 14.37 1.18
CA LEU A 126 2.88 13.25 1.06
C LEU A 126 3.54 13.23 -0.32
N ASN A 127 2.74 13.37 -1.37
CA ASN A 127 3.23 13.35 -2.74
C ASN A 127 4.20 14.51 -3.04
N ALA A 128 3.87 15.71 -2.53
CA ALA A 128 4.76 16.87 -2.64
C ALA A 128 6.07 16.68 -1.85
N MET A 129 6.01 16.12 -0.65
CA MET A 129 7.20 15.85 0.16
C MET A 129 8.11 14.82 -0.51
N PHE A 130 7.55 13.73 -1.03
CA PHE A 130 8.31 12.73 -1.79
C PHE A 130 8.97 13.33 -3.02
N GLY A 131 8.22 14.11 -3.82
CA GLY A 131 8.78 14.81 -4.97
C GLY A 131 9.97 15.71 -4.57
N ASN A 132 9.85 16.44 -3.46
CA ASN A 132 10.91 17.32 -2.97
C ASN A 132 12.15 16.56 -2.47
N ILE A 133 11.99 15.45 -1.75
CA ILE A 133 13.10 14.67 -1.21
C ILE A 133 13.81 13.92 -2.32
N MET A 134 13.05 13.25 -3.21
CA MET A 134 13.61 12.56 -4.37
C MET A 134 14.30 13.54 -5.32
N SER A 135 13.78 14.76 -5.48
CA SER A 135 14.44 15.78 -6.29
C SER A 135 15.81 16.17 -5.72
N LYS A 136 15.98 16.13 -4.40
CA LYS A 136 17.26 16.44 -3.74
C LYS A 136 18.20 15.24 -3.72
N ALA A 137 17.68 14.04 -3.42
CA ALA A 137 18.47 12.82 -3.26
C ALA A 137 18.91 12.22 -4.60
N ALA A 138 18.04 12.27 -5.60
CA ALA A 138 18.22 11.55 -6.86
C ALA A 138 18.03 12.41 -8.12
N GLY A 139 17.67 13.69 -7.98
CA GLY A 139 17.54 14.62 -9.10
C GLY A 139 16.27 14.46 -9.93
N PHE A 140 15.28 13.70 -9.45
CA PHE A 140 13.97 13.53 -10.10
C PHE A 140 12.83 13.57 -9.10
N SER A 141 11.63 13.94 -9.54
CA SER A 141 10.47 14.19 -8.67
C SER A 141 9.28 13.34 -9.13
N PRO A 142 9.23 12.06 -8.73
CA PRO A 142 8.19 11.15 -9.17
C PRO A 142 6.87 11.39 -8.43
N ASN A 143 5.76 11.17 -9.13
CA ASN A 143 4.43 11.14 -8.56
C ASN A 143 4.13 9.75 -7.97
N ILE A 144 3.71 9.70 -6.72
CA ILE A 144 3.45 8.44 -6.03
C ILE A 144 2.07 7.91 -6.31
N LEU A 145 2.05 6.61 -6.60
CA LEU A 145 0.86 5.80 -6.72
C LEU A 145 0.89 4.72 -5.64
N ALA A 146 -0.09 4.77 -4.73
CA ALA A 146 -0.25 3.73 -3.73
C ALA A 146 -1.17 2.62 -4.26
N VAL A 147 -0.72 1.38 -4.10
CA VAL A 147 -1.46 0.20 -4.55
C VAL A 147 -1.42 -0.86 -3.45
N PRO A 148 -2.51 -1.55 -3.14
CA PRO A 148 -2.46 -2.73 -2.28
C PRO A 148 -1.58 -3.82 -2.91
N LYS A 149 -0.79 -4.52 -2.10
CA LYS A 149 0.12 -5.57 -2.56
C LYS A 149 -0.63 -6.68 -3.32
N ALA A 150 -1.81 -7.07 -2.83
CA ALA A 150 -2.67 -8.03 -3.51
C ALA A 150 -3.03 -7.57 -4.93
N ASP A 151 -3.57 -6.35 -5.09
CA ASP A 151 -3.91 -5.78 -6.39
C ASP A 151 -2.69 -5.65 -7.29
N PHE A 152 -1.53 -5.23 -6.76
CA PHE A 152 -0.29 -5.14 -7.53
C PHE A 152 0.13 -6.51 -8.08
N HIS A 153 0.04 -7.58 -7.29
CA HIS A 153 0.31 -8.94 -7.75
C HIS A 153 -0.66 -9.40 -8.84
N HIS A 154 -1.95 -9.07 -8.72
CA HIS A 154 -2.94 -9.34 -9.75
C HIS A 154 -2.61 -8.61 -11.06
N ILE A 155 -2.36 -7.29 -10.99
CA ILE A 155 -2.01 -6.47 -12.16
C ILE A 155 -0.73 -6.98 -12.81
N ARG A 156 0.27 -7.37 -12.01
CA ARG A 156 1.52 -7.94 -12.55
C ARG A 156 1.31 -9.25 -13.28
N SER A 157 0.42 -10.10 -12.76
CA SER A 157 0.08 -11.37 -13.39
C SER A 157 -0.69 -11.16 -14.70
N GLU A 158 -1.65 -10.22 -14.70
CA GLU A 158 -2.37 -9.81 -15.92
C GLU A 158 -1.42 -9.25 -16.98
N PHE A 159 -0.48 -8.38 -16.58
CA PHE A 159 0.53 -7.83 -17.48
C PHE A 159 1.39 -8.93 -18.11
N ALA A 160 1.83 -9.92 -17.34
CA ALA A 160 2.61 -11.04 -17.85
C ALA A 160 1.82 -11.89 -18.88
N LEU A 161 0.52 -12.10 -18.65
CA LEU A 161 -0.37 -12.81 -19.60
C LEU A 161 -0.60 -12.00 -20.88
N GLN A 162 -0.78 -10.68 -20.77
CA GLN A 162 -0.95 -9.80 -21.93
C GLN A 162 0.32 -9.74 -22.77
N LEU A 163 1.49 -9.68 -22.14
CA LEU A 163 2.78 -9.68 -22.84
C LEU A 163 3.00 -10.99 -23.61
N LYS A 164 2.62 -12.14 -23.03
CA LYS A 164 2.65 -13.44 -23.72
C LYS A 164 1.67 -13.49 -24.88
N THR A 165 0.42 -13.05 -24.67
CA THR A 165 -0.62 -13.05 -25.71
C THR A 165 -0.29 -12.10 -26.87
N GLN A 166 0.32 -10.95 -26.61
CA GLN A 166 0.83 -10.06 -27.67
C GLN A 166 1.99 -10.71 -28.43
N LYS A 167 2.88 -11.43 -27.74
CA LYS A 167 4.00 -12.14 -28.37
C LYS A 167 3.53 -13.33 -29.22
N ASP A 168 2.42 -13.97 -28.86
CA ASP A 168 1.75 -15.04 -29.64
C ASP A 168 1.00 -14.53 -30.89
N SER A 169 0.88 -13.22 -31.09
CA SER A 169 0.32 -12.65 -32.33
C SER A 169 1.38 -12.37 -33.42
N ASP A 170 2.63 -12.75 -33.16
CA ASP A 170 3.71 -12.86 -34.14
C ASP A 170 4.09 -14.35 -34.26
N PRO A 171 3.96 -15.01 -35.42
CA PRO A 171 4.21 -16.44 -35.53
C PRO A 171 5.72 -16.68 -35.58
N THR A 172 6.36 -16.63 -34.42
CA THR A 172 7.65 -17.31 -34.23
C THR A 172 7.60 -18.07 -32.91
N GLU A 173 7.49 -19.39 -33.07
CA GLU A 173 7.70 -20.42 -32.07
C GLU A 173 8.82 -20.06 -31.09
N GLU A 174 8.55 -20.17 -29.79
CA GLU A 174 9.37 -21.01 -28.92
C GLU A 174 8.66 -21.21 -27.58
N THR A 175 8.14 -22.42 -27.43
CA THR A 175 7.83 -23.14 -26.21
C THR A 175 8.81 -22.81 -25.10
N ILE A 176 8.38 -22.02 -24.10
CA ILE A 176 9.06 -22.00 -22.80
C ILE A 176 8.25 -22.91 -21.89
N GLU A 177 8.55 -24.20 -22.04
CA GLU A 177 8.32 -25.21 -21.03
C GLU A 177 8.86 -24.71 -19.69
N GLU A 178 7.98 -24.77 -18.71
CA GLU A 178 8.22 -24.96 -17.28
C GLU A 178 9.52 -25.75 -16.99
N THR A 179 10.66 -25.07 -17.01
CA THR A 179 11.90 -25.61 -16.45
C THR A 179 12.41 -24.60 -15.44
N LEU A 180 12.10 -24.89 -14.18
CA LEU A 180 12.81 -24.38 -13.03
C LEU A 180 14.29 -24.70 -13.26
N GLU A 181 15.07 -23.71 -13.68
CA GLU A 181 16.52 -23.80 -13.81
C GLU A 181 17.12 -24.01 -12.42
N ILE A 182 17.25 -25.27 -12.02
CA ILE A 182 18.11 -25.70 -10.92
C ILE A 182 19.55 -25.37 -11.37
N PRO A 183 20.29 -24.49 -10.68
CA PRO A 183 21.66 -24.16 -11.07
C PRO A 183 22.55 -25.40 -11.08
N GLU A 184 23.40 -25.54 -12.10
CA GLU A 184 24.34 -26.66 -12.23
C GLU A 184 25.18 -26.81 -10.94
N GLY A 185 24.95 -27.90 -10.21
CA GLY A 185 25.51 -28.15 -8.87
C GLY A 185 24.47 -28.51 -7.79
N PHE A 186 23.17 -28.31 -8.05
CA PHE A 186 22.08 -28.67 -7.13
C PHE A 186 21.37 -30.00 -7.45
N ASP A 187 21.92 -30.80 -8.36
CA ASP A 187 21.45 -32.14 -8.73
C ASP A 187 21.39 -33.10 -7.51
N PHE A 188 22.22 -32.86 -6.48
CA PHE A 188 22.26 -33.66 -5.26
C PHE A 188 20.99 -33.57 -4.38
N LEU A 189 20.14 -32.55 -4.58
CA LEU A 189 18.91 -32.39 -3.79
C LEU A 189 17.77 -33.28 -4.30
N VAL A 190 17.81 -33.70 -5.56
CA VAL A 190 16.79 -34.58 -6.16
C VAL A 190 16.88 -35.98 -5.56
N ASP A 191 18.10 -36.49 -5.36
CA ASP A 191 18.31 -37.85 -4.86
C ASP A 191 17.91 -38.00 -3.37
N LYS A 192 17.90 -36.90 -2.60
CA LYS A 192 17.64 -36.93 -1.16
C LYS A 192 16.15 -36.84 -0.77
N ILE A 193 15.26 -36.53 -1.73
CA ILE A 193 13.81 -36.45 -1.49
C ILE A 193 13.17 -37.85 -1.53
N ASN A 194 13.80 -38.83 -2.16
CA ASN A 194 13.28 -40.20 -2.25
C ASN A 194 13.72 -41.15 -1.12
N ALA A 195 14.49 -40.67 -0.14
CA ALA A 195 15.10 -41.52 0.90
C ALA A 195 14.51 -41.31 2.32
N VAL A 196 13.32 -40.72 2.45
CA VAL A 196 12.55 -40.69 3.70
C VAL A 196 11.13 -41.18 3.43
N GLU A 197 11.02 -42.40 2.93
CA GLU A 197 9.82 -43.22 3.11
C GLU A 197 10.24 -44.70 3.09
N ASP A 198 10.97 -45.11 4.14
CA ASP A 198 10.79 -46.38 4.88
C ASP A 198 11.52 -46.29 6.24
#